data_AF-A0A2C8ZNA9-F1
#
_entry.id   AF-A0A2C8ZNA9-F1
#
_cell.length_a   1.000
_cell.length_b   1.000
_cell.length_c   1.000
_cell.angle_alpha   90.00
_cell.angle_beta   90.00
_cell.angle_gamma   90.00
#
_symmetry.space_group_name_H-M   'P 1'
#
loop_
_entity.id
_entity.type
_entity.pdbx_description
1 polymer ?
#
loop_
_entity_poly.entity_id
_entity_poly.type
_entity_poly.pdbx_seq_one_letter_code
_entity_poly.pdbx_strand_id
1 'polypeptide(L)'
;MSERDFIELWSKARWHIIVSQLAPTGLLGFTVWLGILDLGGTSLALRISAAGILLASGILGALAQYSAATEGMAIARDLIAVPSASITGRQIVELAPLLNVVRFVTPAIFIAVFVALMVELFAP
;
A
#
# COMPACT_ATOMS: atom_id res chain seq x y z
N MET A 1 7.85 -26.95 -6.56
CA MET A 1 7.87 -26.23 -5.27
C MET A 1 6.95 -26.96 -4.31
N SER A 2 7.34 -27.04 -3.04
CA SER A 2 6.55 -27.64 -1.97
C SER A 2 5.53 -26.63 -1.41
N GLU A 3 4.57 -27.11 -0.61
CA GLU A 3 3.64 -26.25 0.16
C GLU A 3 4.39 -25.20 0.98
N ARG A 4 5.47 -25.63 1.63
CA ARG A 4 6.30 -24.78 2.48
C ARG A 4 6.91 -23.63 1.69
N ASP A 5 7.40 -23.89 0.49
CA ASP A 5 8.02 -22.86 -0.35
C ASP A 5 6.99 -21.76 -0.69
N PHE A 6 5.75 -22.15 -1.00
CA PHE A 6 4.67 -21.20 -1.29
C PHE A 6 4.22 -20.43 -0.05
N ILE A 7 4.17 -21.06 1.12
CA ILE A 7 3.89 -20.37 2.39
C ILE A 7 4.98 -19.33 2.71
N GLU A 8 6.25 -19.66 2.46
CA GLU A 8 7.36 -18.72 2.64
C GLU A 8 7.28 -17.54 1.64
N LEU A 9 6.95 -17.80 0.37
CA LEU A 9 6.72 -16.75 -0.62
C LEU A 9 5.52 -15.87 -0.24
N TRP A 10 4.42 -16.46 0.22
CA TRP A 10 3.25 -15.72 0.69
C TRP A 10 3.60 -14.81 1.88
N SER A 11 4.40 -15.29 2.83
CA SER A 11 4.89 -14.50 3.96
C SER A 11 5.69 -13.29 3.48
N LYS A 12 6.58 -13.47 2.49
CA LYS A 12 7.35 -12.37 1.88
C LYS A 12 6.44 -11.36 1.16
N ALA A 13 5.47 -11.82 0.39
CA ALA A 13 4.51 -10.94 -0.29
C ALA A 13 3.71 -10.11 0.71
N ARG A 14 3.21 -10.73 1.79
CA ARG A 14 2.53 -10.02 2.89
C ARG A 14 3.44 -9.00 3.57
N TRP A 15 4.71 -9.36 3.80
CA TRP A 15 5.69 -8.43 4.36
C TRP A 15 5.92 -7.21 3.45
N HIS A 16 6.07 -7.41 2.14
CA HIS A 16 6.20 -6.31 1.18
C HIS A 16 4.96 -5.41 1.16
N ILE A 17 3.75 -5.98 1.28
CA ILE A 17 2.51 -5.19 1.44
C ILE A 17 2.56 -4.34 2.69
N ILE A 18 2.96 -4.88 3.84
CA ILE A 18 3.01 -4.15 5.11
C ILE A 18 4.05 -3.02 5.05
N VAL A 19 5.27 -3.33 4.58
CA VAL A 19 6.38 -2.36 4.55
C VAL A 19 6.15 -1.25 3.53
N SER A 20 5.57 -1.56 2.38
CA SER A 20 5.31 -0.56 1.33
C SER A 20 4.29 0.52 1.73
N GLN A 21 3.51 0.30 2.80
CA GLN A 21 2.58 1.29 3.37
C GLN A 21 3.27 2.28 4.31
N LEU A 22 4.41 1.93 4.89
CA LEU A 22 5.04 2.71 5.97
C LEU A 22 5.47 4.10 5.48
N ALA A 23 6.13 4.17 4.33
CA ALA A 23 6.57 5.45 3.77
C ALA A 23 5.39 6.34 3.35
N PRO A 24 4.41 5.89 2.53
CA PRO A 24 3.26 6.71 2.18
C PRO A 24 2.41 7.12 3.39
N THR A 25 2.12 6.20 4.31
CA THR A 25 1.28 6.51 5.49
C THR A 25 2.01 7.43 6.47
N GLY A 26 3.30 7.20 6.69
CA GLY A 26 4.13 8.08 7.50
C GLY A 26 4.22 9.49 6.91
N LEU A 27 4.36 9.60 5.59
CA LEU A 27 4.41 10.88 4.91
C LEU A 27 3.07 11.62 4.96
N LEU A 28 1.93 10.94 4.74
CA LEU A 28 0.60 11.54 4.91
C LEU A 28 0.39 12.06 6.33
N GLY A 29 0.70 11.24 7.35
CA GLY A 29 0.59 11.64 8.75
C GLY A 29 1.51 12.82 9.09
N PHE A 30 2.73 12.82 8.55
CA PHE A 30 3.67 13.93 8.69
C PHE A 30 3.15 15.21 8.03
N THR A 31 2.52 15.13 6.86
CA THR A 31 1.91 16.31 6.22
C THR A 31 0.74 16.85 7.02
N VAL A 32 -0.12 15.99 7.57
CA VAL A 32 -1.20 16.44 8.48
C VAL A 32 -0.60 17.19 9.67
N TRP A 33 0.48 16.67 10.26
CA TRP A 33 1.18 17.34 11.35
C TRP A 33 1.79 18.68 10.94
N LEU A 34 2.42 18.77 9.77
CA LEU A 34 2.91 20.04 9.22
C LEU A 34 1.77 21.03 8.94
N GLY A 35 0.59 20.56 8.54
CA GLY A 35 -0.61 21.40 8.39
C GLY A 35 -0.99 22.12 9.68
N ILE A 36 -0.88 21.44 10.83
CA ILE A 36 -1.08 22.04 12.17
C ILE A 36 -0.07 23.17 12.44
N LEU A 37 1.12 23.11 11.81
CA LEU A 37 2.18 24.11 11.90
C LEU A 37 2.11 25.18 10.79
N ASP A 38 0.96 25.33 10.15
CA ASP A 38 0.71 26.30 9.06
C ASP A 38 1.57 26.07 7.80
N LEU A 39 1.69 24.80 7.38
CA LEU A 39 2.27 24.48 6.06
C LEU A 39 1.55 25.21 4.91
N GLY A 40 0.24 25.49 5.07
CA GLY A 40 -0.56 26.25 4.10
C GLY A 40 -0.12 27.71 3.93
N GLY A 41 0.34 28.37 5.01
CA GLY A 41 0.88 29.73 4.98
C GLY A 41 2.31 29.86 4.43
N THR A 42 2.99 28.74 4.13
CA THR A 42 4.36 28.76 3.60
C THR A 42 4.45 29.19 2.13
N SER A 43 5.68 29.38 1.63
CA SER A 43 5.91 29.77 0.24
C SER A 43 5.30 28.75 -0.74
N LEU A 44 4.83 29.25 -1.89
CA LEU A 44 4.27 28.41 -2.95
C LEU A 44 5.23 27.28 -3.37
N ALA A 45 6.53 27.57 -3.42
CA ALA A 45 7.56 26.57 -3.74
C ALA A 45 7.61 25.41 -2.74
N LEU A 46 7.42 25.68 -1.43
CA LEU A 46 7.38 24.64 -0.40
C LEU A 46 6.09 23.82 -0.47
N ARG A 47 4.95 24.46 -0.71
CA ARG A 47 3.65 23.77 -0.90
C ARG A 47 3.69 22.83 -2.10
N ILE A 48 4.22 23.29 -3.24
CA ILE A 48 4.43 22.44 -4.43
C ILE A 48 5.40 21.29 -4.14
N SER A 49 6.50 21.57 -3.41
CA SER A 49 7.46 20.54 -3.04
C SER A 49 6.83 19.46 -2.15
N ALA A 50 6.05 19.84 -1.14
CA ALA A 50 5.32 18.91 -0.28
C ALA A 50 4.33 18.05 -1.08
N ALA A 51 3.55 18.68 -1.97
CA ALA A 51 2.62 17.98 -2.86
C ALA A 51 3.35 16.98 -3.79
N GLY A 52 4.48 17.38 -4.37
CA GLY A 52 5.28 16.52 -5.23
C GLY A 52 5.87 15.31 -4.51
N ILE A 53 6.40 15.52 -3.29
CA ILE A 53 6.95 14.43 -2.46
C ILE A 53 5.85 13.43 -2.07
N LEU A 54 4.67 13.94 -1.67
CA LEU A 54 3.49 13.11 -1.38
C LEU A 54 3.05 12.28 -2.57
N LEU A 55 2.95 12.90 -3.75
CA LEU A 55 2.54 12.22 -4.97
C LEU A 55 3.54 11.13 -5.37
N ALA A 56 4.84 11.46 -5.39
CA ALA A 56 5.89 10.52 -5.77
C ALA A 56 5.94 9.32 -4.80
N SER A 57 5.90 9.58 -3.49
CA SER A 57 5.88 8.53 -2.47
C SER A 57 4.62 7.65 -2.58
N GLY A 58 3.46 8.28 -2.78
CA GLY A 58 2.19 7.59 -2.97
C GLY A 58 2.17 6.65 -4.16
N ILE A 59 2.68 7.09 -5.32
CA ILE A 59 2.78 6.27 -6.53
C ILE A 59 3.68 5.05 -6.28
N LEU A 60 4.87 5.25 -5.71
CA LEU A 60 5.79 4.15 -5.40
C LEU A 60 5.16 3.15 -4.43
N GLY A 61 4.47 3.63 -3.40
CA GLY A 61 3.73 2.81 -2.44
C GLY A 61 2.62 1.99 -3.09
N ALA A 62 1.77 2.63 -3.89
CA ALA A 62 0.66 1.98 -4.58
C ALA A 62 1.14 0.91 -5.57
N LEU A 63 2.20 1.18 -6.33
CA LEU A 63 2.80 0.21 -7.25
C LEU A 63 3.36 -1.00 -6.50
N ALA A 64 4.09 -0.79 -5.41
CA ALA A 64 4.65 -1.87 -4.61
C ALA A 64 3.54 -2.76 -4.00
N GLN A 65 2.48 -2.14 -3.47
CA GLN A 65 1.32 -2.86 -2.93
C GLN A 65 0.59 -3.67 -4.00
N TYR A 66 0.34 -3.05 -5.15
CA TYR A 66 -0.38 -3.68 -6.24
C TYR A 66 0.39 -4.89 -6.79
N SER A 67 1.71 -4.75 -6.98
CA SER A 67 2.58 -5.83 -7.43
C SER A 67 2.62 -6.96 -6.40
N ALA A 68 2.91 -6.66 -5.12
CA ALA A 68 2.99 -7.67 -4.08
C ALA A 68 1.65 -8.40 -3.83
N ALA A 69 0.52 -7.69 -3.95
CA ALA A 69 -0.81 -8.31 -3.87
C ALA A 69 -1.12 -9.19 -5.09
N THR A 70 -0.68 -8.78 -6.29
CA THR A 70 -0.84 -9.58 -7.51
C THR A 70 0.00 -10.86 -7.45
N GLU A 71 1.25 -10.75 -7.00
CA GLU A 71 2.13 -11.89 -6.73
C GLU A 71 1.55 -12.80 -5.65
N GLY A 72 1.03 -12.25 -4.55
CA GLY A 72 0.39 -13.01 -3.47
C GLY A 72 -0.80 -13.85 -3.96
N MET A 73 -1.65 -13.29 -4.82
CA MET A 73 -2.75 -14.06 -5.42
C MET A 73 -2.25 -15.13 -6.40
N ALA A 74 -1.16 -14.90 -7.14
CA ALA A 74 -0.56 -15.91 -8.00
C ALA A 74 0.00 -17.08 -7.17
N ILE A 75 0.71 -16.78 -6.07
CA ILE A 75 1.19 -17.77 -5.10
C ILE A 75 0.04 -18.62 -4.55
N ALA A 76 -1.09 -17.99 -4.21
CA ALA A 76 -2.26 -18.70 -3.72
C ALA A 76 -2.88 -19.62 -4.80
N ARG A 77 -2.86 -19.22 -6.08
CA ARG A 77 -3.31 -20.10 -7.18
C ARG A 77 -2.39 -21.29 -7.37
N ASP A 78 -1.08 -21.09 -7.31
CA ASP A 78 -0.11 -22.17 -7.43
C ASP A 78 -0.21 -23.15 -6.25
N LEU A 79 -0.53 -22.64 -5.06
CA LEU A 79 -0.72 -23.44 -3.85
C LEU A 79 -1.89 -24.44 -3.97
N ILE A 80 -2.93 -24.13 -4.76
CA ILE A 80 -4.05 -25.05 -5.05
C ILE A 80 -3.56 -26.28 -5.82
N ALA A 81 -2.55 -26.12 -6.68
CA ALA A 81 -2.05 -27.18 -7.55
C ALA A 81 -1.12 -28.16 -6.82
N VAL A 82 -0.74 -27.89 -5.56
CA VAL A 82 0.13 -28.77 -4.77
C VAL A 82 -0.71 -29.73 -3.93
N PRO A 83 -0.44 -31.04 -3.97
CA PRO A 83 -1.08 -32.02 -3.10
C PRO A 83 -0.56 -31.86 -1.66
N SER A 84 -1.10 -30.91 -0.92
CA SER A 84 -0.72 -30.67 0.47
C SER A 84 -1.81 -29.90 1.22
N ALA A 85 -2.13 -30.39 2.43
CA ALA A 85 -3.39 -30.20 3.13
C ALA A 85 -3.23 -29.50 4.48
N SER A 86 -2.28 -28.56 4.64
CA SER A 86 -2.20 -27.79 5.87
C SER A 86 -3.40 -26.84 5.98
N ILE A 87 -3.85 -26.60 7.22
CA ILE A 87 -4.88 -25.58 7.49
C ILE A 87 -4.39 -24.21 7.03
N THR A 88 -3.11 -23.91 7.24
CA THR A 88 -2.46 -22.67 6.81
C THR A 88 -2.57 -22.47 5.30
N GLY A 89 -2.25 -23.49 4.51
CA GLY A 89 -2.31 -23.41 3.04
C GLY A 89 -3.74 -23.15 2.55
N ARG A 90 -4.74 -23.84 3.13
CA ARG A 90 -6.15 -23.58 2.82
C ARG A 90 -6.58 -22.16 3.16
N GLN A 91 -6.20 -21.65 4.33
CA GLN A 91 -6.52 -20.28 4.72
C GLN A 91 -5.88 -19.24 3.79
N ILE A 92 -4.66 -19.49 3.32
CA ILE A 92 -4.01 -18.61 2.33
C ILE A 92 -4.85 -18.51 1.06
N VAL A 93 -5.31 -19.65 0.54
CA VAL A 93 -6.17 -19.70 -0.66
C VAL A 93 -7.50 -18.98 -0.41
N GLU A 94 -8.15 -19.23 0.73
CA GLU A 94 -9.43 -18.61 1.09
C GLU A 94 -9.34 -17.09 1.26
N LEU A 95 -8.23 -16.58 1.81
CA LEU A 95 -8.04 -15.16 2.08
C LEU A 95 -7.41 -14.39 0.90
N ALA A 96 -6.81 -15.08 -0.08
CA ALA A 96 -6.16 -14.44 -1.23
C ALA A 96 -7.04 -13.42 -1.99
N PRO A 97 -8.37 -13.63 -2.18
CA PRO A 97 -9.22 -12.62 -2.80
C PRO A 97 -9.25 -11.27 -2.07
N LEU A 98 -9.00 -11.24 -0.75
CA LEU A 98 -8.92 -10.00 0.04
C LEU A 98 -7.71 -9.14 -0.35
N LEU A 99 -6.70 -9.70 -1.04
CA LEU A 99 -5.61 -8.91 -1.61
C LEU A 99 -6.09 -7.89 -2.66
N ASN A 100 -7.31 -8.04 -3.21
CA ASN A 100 -7.90 -6.99 -4.03
C ASN A 100 -8.23 -5.71 -3.25
N VAL A 101 -8.45 -5.79 -1.93
CA VAL A 101 -8.56 -4.61 -1.06
C VAL A 101 -7.25 -3.82 -1.11
N VAL A 102 -6.11 -4.51 -1.04
CA VAL A 102 -4.77 -3.90 -1.15
C VAL A 102 -4.55 -3.31 -2.56
N ARG A 103 -5.03 -3.96 -3.62
CA ARG A 103 -4.84 -3.48 -5.00
C ARG A 103 -5.66 -2.24 -5.34
N PHE A 104 -6.85 -2.10 -4.78
CA PHE A 104 -7.82 -1.11 -5.26
C PHE A 104 -8.35 -0.20 -4.17
N VAL A 105 -8.74 -0.76 -3.01
CA VAL A 105 -9.36 0.03 -1.93
C VAL A 105 -8.32 0.89 -1.23
N THR A 106 -7.15 0.33 -0.88
CA THR A 106 -6.11 1.09 -0.19
C THR A 106 -5.56 2.25 -1.04
N PRO A 107 -5.22 2.07 -2.33
CA PRO A 107 -4.83 3.18 -3.18
C PRO A 107 -5.94 4.22 -3.38
N ALA A 108 -7.21 3.81 -3.43
CA ALA A 108 -8.33 4.75 -3.54
C ALA A 108 -8.46 5.64 -2.29
N ILE A 109 -8.33 5.06 -1.09
CA ILE A 109 -8.29 5.82 0.17
C ILE A 109 -7.10 6.78 0.17
N PHE A 110 -5.91 6.31 -0.24
CA PHE A 110 -4.72 7.14 -0.33
C PHE A 110 -4.93 8.36 -1.25
N ILE A 111 -5.54 8.16 -2.42
CA ILE A 111 -5.87 9.24 -3.35
C ILE A 111 -6.86 10.22 -2.72
N ALA A 112 -7.89 9.75 -2.01
CA ALA A 112 -8.85 10.62 -1.34
C ALA A 112 -8.19 11.50 -0.27
N VAL A 113 -7.30 10.92 0.56
CA VAL A 113 -6.55 11.68 1.57
C VAL A 113 -5.59 12.67 0.91
N PHE A 114 -4.88 12.26 -0.15
CA PHE A 114 -4.02 13.15 -0.92
C PHE A 114 -4.79 14.36 -1.45
N VAL A 115 -5.97 14.15 -2.06
CA VAL A 115 -6.81 15.25 -2.55
C VAL A 115 -7.24 16.18 -1.42
N ALA A 116 -7.66 15.65 -0.27
CA ALA A 116 -8.01 16.47 0.89
C ALA A 116 -6.83 17.34 1.36
N LEU A 117 -5.61 16.77 1.40
CA LEU A 117 -4.40 17.53 1.70
C LEU A 117 -4.09 18.59 0.64
N MET A 118 -4.35 18.33 -0.65
CA MET A 118 -4.16 19.33 -1.70
C MET A 118 -5.14 20.49 -1.55
N VAL A 119 -6.38 20.22 -1.12
CA VAL A 119 -7.35 21.28 -0.82
C VAL A 119 -6.82 22.16 0.31
N GLU A 120 -6.41 21.57 1.44
CA GLU A 120 -5.81 22.33 2.56
C GLU A 120 -4.57 23.12 2.11
N LEU A 121 -3.72 22.50 1.30
CA LEU A 121 -2.47 23.08 0.81
C LEU A 121 -2.64 24.11 -0.29
N PHE A 122 -3.81 24.31 -0.91
CA PHE A 122 -3.95 25.21 -2.07
C PHE A 122 -5.23 26.05 -2.07
N ALA A 123 -6.19 25.75 -1.21
CA ALA A 123 -7.36 26.59 -1.01
C ALA A 123 -6.95 27.96 -0.44
N PRO A 124 -7.67 29.03 -0.84
CA PRO A 124 -7.44 30.39 -0.34
C PRO A 124 -7.89 30.59 1.10
#